data_AF-D9UI19-F1
#
_entry.id   AF-D9UI19-F1
#
_cell.length_a   1.000
_cell.length_b   1.000
_cell.length_c   1.000
_cell.angle_alpha   90.00
_cell.angle_beta   90.00
_cell.angle_gamma   90.00
#
_symmetry.space_group_name_H-M   'P 1'
#
loop_
_entity.id
_entity.type
_entity.pdbx_description
1 polymer ?
#
loop_
_entity_poly.entity_id
_entity_poly.type
_entity_poly.pdbx_seq_one_letter_code
_entity_poly.pdbx_strand_id
1 'polypeptide(L)'
;DAAPLTAAVEALRHNDCRSPKEEEWDEGEWKGVVRTWTGCAGHRLSEAALAPKDGGTRGAYVQIRCAEDGDACDGATRKVLNGLELTPAGKSTGRP
;
A
#
# COMPACT_ATOMS: atom_id res chain seq x y z
N ASP A 1 9.31 1.71 13.02
CA ASP A 1 8.91 3.09 12.70
C ASP A 1 8.57 3.16 11.20
N ALA A 2 7.43 3.74 10.85
CA ALA A 2 6.94 3.82 9.46
C ALA A 2 7.44 5.05 8.69
N ALA A 3 7.94 6.06 9.42
CA ALA A 3 8.22 7.39 8.89
C ALA A 3 9.08 7.41 7.61
N PRO A 4 10.16 6.62 7.46
CA PRO A 4 10.95 6.67 6.23
C PRO A 4 10.18 6.16 5.01
N LEU A 5 9.27 5.19 5.19
CA LEU A 5 8.48 4.63 4.10
C LEU A 5 7.33 5.56 3.71
N THR A 6 6.67 6.15 4.69
CA THR A 6 5.65 7.18 4.49
C THR A 6 6.21 8.36 3.70
N ALA A 7 7.36 8.91 4.13
CA ALA A 7 8.01 10.01 3.43
C ALA A 7 8.41 9.64 1.98
N ALA A 8 8.84 8.40 1.75
CA ALA A 8 9.16 7.93 0.40
C ALA A 8 7.91 7.89 -0.50
N VAL A 9 6.77 7.40 -0.01
CA VAL A 9 5.51 7.35 -0.76
C VAL A 9 4.91 8.74 -0.98
N GLU A 10 5.02 9.64 -0.01
CA GLU A 10 4.62 11.04 -0.14
C GLU A 10 5.44 11.79 -1.19
N ALA A 11 6.71 11.41 -1.38
CA ALA A 11 7.60 11.98 -2.38
C ALA A 11 7.33 11.47 -3.81
N LEU A 12 6.59 10.37 -3.99
CA LEU A 12 6.26 9.84 -5.32
C LEU A 12 5.43 10.84 -6.14
N ARG A 13 5.75 10.90 -7.43
CA ARG A 13 5.09 11.77 -8.42
C ARG A 13 4.86 10.96 -9.69
N HIS A 14 3.67 11.09 -10.25
CA HIS A 14 3.31 10.48 -11.52
C HIS A 14 2.85 11.57 -12.47
N ASN A 15 3.67 11.88 -13.49
CA ASN A 15 3.45 13.03 -14.37
C ASN A 15 2.17 12.90 -15.22
N ASP A 16 1.75 11.67 -15.51
CA ASP A 16 0.57 11.38 -16.31
C ASP A 16 -0.70 11.15 -15.47
N CYS A 17 -0.61 11.35 -14.15
CA CYS A 17 -1.73 11.21 -13.22
C CYS A 17 -2.16 12.57 -12.67
N ARG A 18 -3.41 12.65 -12.19
CA ARG A 18 -3.87 13.77 -11.35
C ARG A 18 -3.26 13.68 -9.96
N SER A 19 -3.34 14.78 -9.21
CA SER A 19 -2.98 14.82 -7.80
C SER A 19 -3.63 13.68 -7.03
N PRO A 20 -2.88 12.98 -6.17
CA PRO A 20 -3.41 11.83 -5.45
C PRO A 20 -4.35 12.30 -4.34
N LYS A 21 -5.36 11.48 -4.05
CA LYS A 21 -6.06 11.51 -2.78
C LYS A 21 -5.26 10.67 -1.78
N GLU A 22 -5.03 11.22 -0.60
CA GLU A 22 -4.36 10.51 0.49
C GLU A 22 -5.36 10.14 1.59
N GLU A 23 -5.17 8.98 2.20
CA GLU A 23 -5.96 8.47 3.31
C GLU A 23 -5.05 7.77 4.33
N GLU A 24 -5.31 8.00 5.62
CA GLU A 24 -4.67 7.26 6.69
C GLU A 24 -5.19 5.82 6.71
N TRP A 25 -4.27 4.88 6.86
CA TRP A 25 -4.58 3.46 6.97
C TRP A 25 -4.35 3.00 8.40
N ASP A 26 -5.38 2.43 9.03
CA ASP A 26 -5.27 1.78 10.33
C ASP A 26 -6.15 0.52 10.37
N GLU A 27 -5.89 -0.44 9.48
CA GLU A 27 -6.71 -1.65 9.35
C GLU A 27 -5.86 -2.93 9.44
N GLY A 28 -6.41 -3.96 10.07
CA GLY A 28 -5.71 -5.23 10.31
C GLY A 28 -4.43 -5.05 11.14
N GLU A 29 -3.36 -5.73 10.74
CA GLU A 29 -2.03 -5.69 11.38
C GLU A 29 -1.18 -4.49 10.96
N TRP A 30 -1.70 -3.63 10.07
CA TRP A 30 -0.95 -2.58 9.41
C TRP A 30 -1.49 -1.18 9.71
N LYS A 31 -0.59 -0.21 9.79
CA LYS A 31 -0.91 1.22 9.82
C LYS A 31 -0.02 2.00 8.86
N GLY A 32 -0.48 3.15 8.38
CA GLY A 32 0.30 4.00 7.51
C GLY A 32 -0.56 4.90 6.63
N VAL A 33 -0.18 5.06 5.37
CA VAL A 33 -0.89 5.92 4.42
C VAL A 33 -1.12 5.21 3.10
N VAL A 34 -2.24 5.53 2.44
CA VAL A 34 -2.57 5.09 1.09
C VAL A 34 -2.81 6.32 0.23
N ARG A 35 -2.12 6.40 -0.91
CA ARG A 35 -2.26 7.45 -1.90
C ARG A 35 -2.84 6.87 -3.17
N THR A 36 -3.97 7.40 -3.62
CA THR A 36 -4.67 6.95 -4.83
C THR A 36 -4.59 8.03 -5.89
N TRP A 37 -3.96 7.67 -7.01
CA TRP A 37 -3.77 8.46 -8.21
C TRP A 37 -4.83 8.07 -9.24
N THR A 38 -5.44 9.08 -9.86
CA THR A 38 -6.49 8.88 -10.88
C THR A 38 -6.11 9.56 -12.19
N GLY A 39 -6.74 9.12 -13.27
CA GLY A 39 -6.49 9.65 -14.60
C GLY A 39 -5.08 9.37 -15.12
N CYS A 40 -4.42 8.32 -14.60
CA CYS A 40 -3.08 7.90 -15.03
C CYS A 40 -3.17 7.26 -16.41
N ALA A 41 -3.23 8.02 -17.51
CA ALA A 41 -3.36 7.47 -18.86
C ALA A 41 -4.46 6.37 -18.99
N GLY A 42 -5.59 6.52 -18.28
CA GLY A 42 -6.72 5.59 -18.28
C GLY A 42 -6.73 4.52 -17.18
N HIS A 43 -5.67 4.39 -16.37
CA HIS A 43 -5.64 3.49 -15.22
C HIS A 43 -5.69 4.24 -13.88
N ARG A 44 -6.03 3.51 -12.82
CA ARG A 44 -5.93 3.99 -11.43
C ARG A 44 -4.76 3.29 -10.74
N LEU A 45 -4.09 4.04 -9.87
CA LEU A 45 -2.90 3.58 -9.15
C LEU A 45 -3.06 3.89 -7.66
N SER A 46 -2.94 2.88 -6.80
CA SER A 46 -2.88 3.04 -5.35
C SER A 46 -1.50 2.67 -4.83
N GLU A 47 -0.95 3.50 -3.94
CA GLU A 47 0.36 3.34 -3.36
C GLU A 47 0.26 3.44 -1.84
N ALA A 48 0.61 2.35 -1.15
CA ALA A 48 0.52 2.26 0.30
C ALA A 48 1.92 2.19 0.92
N ALA A 49 2.17 3.04 1.91
CA ALA A 49 3.27 2.86 2.86
C ALA A 49 2.68 2.29 4.13
N LEU A 50 3.02 1.04 4.45
CA LEU A 50 2.49 0.33 5.61
C LEU A 50 3.61 -0.02 6.59
N ALA A 51 3.29 0.05 7.87
CA ALA A 51 4.11 -0.47 8.95
C ALA A 51 3.29 -1.40 9.85
N PRO A 52 3.94 -2.42 10.42
CA PRO A 52 3.33 -3.25 11.45
C PRO A 52 2.81 -2.41 12.63
N LYS A 53 1.58 -2.66 13.08
CA LYS A 53 1.05 -2.03 14.30
C LYS A 53 1.85 -2.43 15.53
N ASP A 54 2.31 -3.68 15.59
CA ASP A 54 3.11 -4.24 16.70
C ASP A 54 4.57 -3.77 16.73
N GLY A 55 4.95 -2.81 15.90
CA GLY A 55 6.31 -2.26 15.89
C GLY A 55 7.37 -3.17 15.25
N GLY A 56 6.93 -4.16 14.46
CA GLY A 56 7.79 -5.02 13.65
C GLY A 56 8.76 -4.24 12.77
N THR A 57 9.90 -4.87 12.45
CA THR A 57 11.07 -4.15 11.91
C THR A 57 11.05 -3.88 10.41
N ARG A 58 10.03 -4.36 9.68
CA ARG A 58 9.92 -4.18 8.23
C ARG A 58 8.53 -3.68 7.84
N GLY A 59 8.47 -2.45 7.32
CA GLY A 59 7.29 -1.94 6.63
C GLY A 59 7.15 -2.54 5.23
N ALA A 60 5.99 -2.35 4.62
CA ALA A 60 5.67 -2.80 3.28
C ALA A 60 5.24 -1.63 2.41
N TYR A 61 5.91 -1.47 1.26
CA TYR A 61 5.39 -0.64 0.18
C TYR A 61 4.57 -1.52 -0.75
N VAL A 62 3.34 -1.10 -1.04
CA VAL A 62 2.44 -1.83 -1.92
C VAL A 62 1.95 -0.91 -3.02
N GLN A 63 2.13 -1.34 -4.26
CA GLN A 63 1.60 -0.65 -5.43
C GLN A 63 0.53 -1.52 -6.10
N ILE A 64 -0.66 -0.97 -6.29
CA ILE A 64 -1.80 -1.65 -6.93
C ILE A 64 -2.21 -0.82 -8.14
N ARG A 65 -2.30 -1.48 -9.30
CA ARG A 65 -2.72 -0.87 -10.56
C ARG A 65 -4.02 -1.51 -11.03
N CYS A 66 -5.04 -0.69 -11.24
CA CYS A 66 -6.32 -1.13 -11.78
C CYS A 66 -6.43 -0.66 -13.23
N ALA A 67 -6.86 -1.55 -14.12
CA ALA A 67 -6.95 -1.26 -15.56
C ALA A 67 -7.92 -0.10 -15.88
N GLU A 68 -8.90 0.17 -15.02
CA GLU A 68 -9.92 1.20 -15.19
C GLU A 68 -9.97 2.15 -14.00
N ASP A 69 -10.32 3.41 -14.26
CA ASP A 69 -10.40 4.50 -13.26
C ASP A 69 -11.75 4.53 -12.51
N GLY A 70 -12.23 3.37 -12.04
CA GLY A 70 -13.53 3.22 -11.37
C GLY A 70 -13.48 2.82 -9.89
N ASP A 71 -14.60 2.96 -9.18
CA ASP A 71 -14.74 2.66 -7.73
C ASP A 71 -14.46 1.20 -7.35
N ALA A 72 -14.58 0.28 -8.31
CA ALA A 72 -14.20 -1.12 -8.12
C ALA A 72 -12.73 -1.27 -7.67
N CYS A 73 -11.87 -0.33 -8.08
CA CYS A 73 -10.47 -0.33 -7.69
C CYS A 73 -10.28 -0.05 -6.20
N ASP A 74 -11.07 0.83 -5.59
CA ASP A 74 -10.91 1.15 -4.16
C ASP A 74 -11.27 -0.06 -3.30
N GLY A 75 -12.33 -0.77 -3.67
CA GLY A 75 -12.71 -2.03 -3.01
C GLY A 75 -11.65 -3.13 -3.17
N ALA A 76 -11.04 -3.24 -4.36
CA ALA A 76 -9.95 -4.20 -4.61
C ALA A 76 -8.69 -3.84 -3.81
N THR A 77 -8.26 -2.58 -3.81
CA THR A 77 -7.14 -2.08 -3.01
C THR A 77 -7.35 -2.40 -1.53
N ARG A 78 -8.50 -2.03 -0.97
CA ARG A 78 -8.82 -2.31 0.43
C ARG A 78 -8.84 -3.80 0.75
N LYS A 79 -9.34 -4.65 -0.16
CA LYS A 79 -9.31 -6.10 0.00
C LYS A 79 -7.89 -6.66 0.00
N VAL A 80 -7.02 -6.16 -0.89
CA VAL A 80 -5.60 -6.57 -0.94
C VAL A 80 -4.89 -6.14 0.34
N LEU A 81 -5.01 -4.88 0.75
CA LEU A 81 -4.32 -4.36 1.93
C LEU A 81 -4.79 -5.05 3.23
N ASN A 82 -6.09 -5.31 3.37
CA ASN A 82 -6.63 -6.07 4.51
C ASN A 82 -6.19 -7.54 4.54
N GLY A 83 -5.86 -8.12 3.39
CA GLY A 83 -5.38 -9.49 3.29
C GLY A 83 -3.87 -9.64 3.51
N LEU A 84 -3.14 -8.55 3.75
CA LEU A 84 -1.72 -8.62 4.06
C LEU A 84 -1.55 -9.10 5.49
N GLU A 85 -0.99 -10.27 5.66
CA GLU A 85 -0.72 -10.87 6.97
C GLU A 85 0.77 -10.74 7.31
N LEU A 86 1.06 -10.43 8.57
CA LEU A 86 2.41 -10.50 9.13
C LEU A 86 2.67 -11.93 9.58
N THR A 87 3.15 -12.77 8.67
CA THR A 87 3.64 -14.08 9.09
C THR A 87 4.93 -13.89 9.89
N PRO A 88 5.01 -14.37 11.15
CA PRO A 88 6.30 -14.42 11.84
C PRO A 88 7.26 -15.20 10.95
N ALA A 89 8.52 -14.75 10.86
CA ALA A 89 9.53 -15.47 10.10
C ALA A 89 9.66 -16.88 10.67
N GLY A 90 8.92 -17.83 10.11
CA GLY A 90 9.03 -19.24 10.45
C GLY A 90 10.49 -19.59 10.26
N LYS A 91 11.10 -20.25 11.25
CA LYS A 91 12.41 -20.86 11.04
C LYS A 91 12.29 -21.65 9.75
N SER A 92 13.04 -21.24 8.73
CA SER A 92 13.08 -21.92 7.45
C SER A 92 13.55 -23.34 7.74
N THR A 93 12.61 -24.26 7.96
CA THR A 93 12.89 -25.68 7.97
C THR A 93 13.17 -25.97 6.51
N GLY A 94 14.47 -26.00 6.17
CA GLY A 94 14.97 -26.30 4.84
C GLY A 94 14.21 -27.48 4.27
N ARG A 95 13.75 -27.32 3.03
CA ARG A 95 13.16 -28.42 2.26
C ARG A 95 14.26 -29.47 2.04
N PRO A 96 14.02 -30.76 2.32
CA PRO A 96 14.97 -31.85 2.09
C PRO A 96 15.27 -32.06 0.60
#